data_AF-A0A7W0GSI9-F1
#
_entry.id   AF-A0A7W0GSI9-F1
#
_cell.length_a   1.000
_cell.length_b   1.000
_cell.length_c   1.000
_cell.angle_alpha   90.00
_cell.angle_beta   90.00
_cell.angle_gamma   90.00
#
_symmetry.space_group_name_H-M   'P 1'
#
loop_
_entity.id
_entity.type
_entity.pdbx_description
1 polymer ?
#
loop_
_entity_poly.entity_id
_entity_poly.type
_entity_poly.pdbx_seq_one_letter_code
_entity_poly.pdbx_strand_id
1 'polypeptide(L)'
;PLSLDGARGSAALEAEYTAGKFARSLKIPVYLQDERLTSVEAEEQLRAAGNNTLEMRDLVDCQAAALILMDYIARGQQKFLVPIP
;
A
#
# COMPACT_ATOMS: atom_id res chain seq x y z
N PRO A 1 -0.85 -1.16 6.04
CA PRO A 1 0.31 -1.84 6.67
C PRO A 1 -0.03 -2.63 7.96
N LEU A 2 0.09 -3.96 7.89
CA LEU A 2 0.17 -4.82 9.09
C LEU A 2 1.57 -4.69 9.71
N SER A 3 1.67 -4.83 11.02
CA SER A 3 2.96 -4.93 11.71
C SER A 3 3.70 -6.22 11.28
N LEU A 4 5.03 -6.28 11.47
CA LEU A 4 5.88 -7.43 11.11
C LEU A 4 5.45 -8.76 11.74
N ASP A 5 4.66 -8.72 12.81
CA ASP A 5 4.04 -9.86 13.50
C ASP A 5 2.67 -10.28 12.93
N GLY A 6 2.21 -9.63 11.85
CA GLY A 6 0.91 -9.88 11.22
C GLY A 6 -0.27 -9.26 11.97
N ALA A 7 -0.03 -8.53 13.07
CA ALA A 7 -1.08 -7.85 13.81
C ALA A 7 -1.53 -6.57 13.09
N ARG A 8 -2.84 -6.27 13.17
CA ARG A 8 -3.38 -4.99 12.72
C ARG A 8 -2.88 -3.87 13.63
N GLY A 9 -1.83 -3.17 13.18
CA GLY A 9 -1.32 -1.97 13.83
C GLY A 9 -2.24 -0.77 13.61
N SER A 10 -1.97 0.34 14.31
CA SER A 10 -2.68 1.61 14.17
C SER A 10 -2.75 2.10 12.72
N ALA A 11 -1.69 1.87 11.94
CA ALA A 11 -1.64 2.25 10.54
C ALA A 11 -2.61 1.44 9.66
N ALA A 12 -2.90 0.19 9.99
CA ALA A 12 -3.93 -0.60 9.30
C ALA A 12 -5.33 -0.04 9.57
N LEU A 13 -5.60 0.36 10.81
CA LEU A 13 -6.89 0.96 11.20
C LEU A 13 -7.12 2.30 10.50
N GLU A 14 -6.09 3.16 10.41
CA GLU A 14 -6.17 4.43 9.68
C GLU A 14 -6.42 4.21 8.18
N ALA A 15 -5.78 3.20 7.59
CA ALA A 15 -6.02 2.82 6.19
C ALA A 15 -7.47 2.35 5.97
N GLU A 16 -8.00 1.48 6.84
CA GLU A 16 -9.39 1.02 6.79
C GLU A 16 -10.38 2.17 6.94
N TYR A 17 -10.15 3.06 7.91
CA TYR A 17 -10.99 4.24 8.13
C TYR A 17 -11.01 5.18 6.92
N THR A 18 -9.84 5.42 6.33
CA THR A 18 -9.68 6.26 5.14
C THR A 18 -10.36 5.64 3.93
N ALA A 19 -10.18 4.34 3.71
CA ALA A 19 -10.83 3.60 2.64
C ALA A 19 -12.36 3.62 2.78
N GLY A 20 -12.89 3.53 4.00
CA GLY A 20 -14.31 3.69 4.27
C GLY A 20 -14.85 5.08 3.90
N LYS A 21 -14.06 6.14 4.09
CA LYS A 21 -14.44 7.49 3.61
C LYS A 21 -14.52 7.53 2.08
N PHE A 22 -13.54 6.95 1.40
CA PHE A 22 -13.53 6.89 -0.06
C PHE A 22 -14.69 6.06 -0.62
N ALA A 23 -15.00 4.92 0.00
CA ALA A 23 -16.13 4.08 -0.41
C ALA A 23 -17.47 4.83 -0.34
N ARG A 24 -17.62 5.77 0.62
CA ARG A 24 -18.81 6.62 0.74
C ARG A 24 -18.84 7.81 -0.21
N SER A 25 -17.68 8.34 -0.61
CA SER A 25 -17.59 9.58 -1.41
C SER A 25 -17.43 9.34 -2.90
N LEU A 26 -16.87 8.20 -3.30
CA LEU A 26 -16.57 7.86 -4.68
C LEU A 26 -17.66 6.96 -5.27
N LYS A 27 -17.87 7.06 -6.59
CA LYS A 27 -18.78 6.18 -7.35
C LYS A 27 -18.10 4.95 -7.93
N ILE A 28 -16.84 4.71 -7.54
CA ILE A 28 -16.02 3.58 -8.00
C ILE A 28 -15.71 2.66 -6.82
N PRO A 29 -15.54 1.35 -7.07
CA PRO A 29 -15.23 0.40 -6.01
C PRO A 29 -13.87 0.70 -5.39
N VAL A 30 -13.82 0.66 -4.05
CA VAL A 30 -12.59 0.85 -3.27
C VAL A 30 -12.14 -0.50 -2.75
N TYR A 31 -10.87 -0.83 -2.97
CA TYR A 31 -10.26 -2.07 -2.52
C TYR A 31 -9.14 -1.79 -1.53
N LEU A 32 -9.02 -2.62 -0.51
CA LEU A 32 -7.83 -2.72 0.33
C LEU A 32 -6.96 -3.87 -0.19
N GLN A 33 -5.66 -3.57 -0.34
CA GLN A 33 -4.62 -4.48 -0.80
C GLN A 33 -3.62 -4.71 0.35
N ASP A 34 -3.16 -5.95 0.53
CA ASP A 34 -2.18 -6.28 1.56
C ASP A 34 -0.76 -5.91 1.13
N GLU A 35 -0.09 -5.02 1.86
CA GLU A 35 1.25 -4.48 1.53
C GLU A 35 2.41 -5.38 1.99
N ARG A 36 2.15 -6.59 2.52
CA ARG A 36 3.13 -7.44 3.22
C ARG A 36 4.41 -7.80 2.43
N LEU A 37 4.41 -7.73 1.11
CA LEU A 37 5.58 -8.10 0.29
C LEU A 37 6.37 -6.88 -0.21
N THR A 38 5.77 -5.69 -0.26
CA THR A 38 6.27 -4.62 -1.13
C THR A 38 7.28 -3.70 -0.47
N SER A 39 7.18 -3.43 0.83
CA SER A 39 8.02 -2.39 1.46
C SER A 39 9.50 -2.80 1.57
N VAL A 40 9.77 -4.07 1.88
CA VAL A 40 11.15 -4.58 2.02
C VAL A 40 11.82 -4.69 0.64
N GLU A 41 11.12 -5.26 -0.36
CA GLU A 41 11.65 -5.38 -1.73
C GLU A 41 11.83 -4.02 -2.41
N ALA A 42 10.93 -3.04 -2.15
CA ALA A 42 11.06 -1.68 -2.68
C ALA A 42 12.29 -0.96 -2.11
N GLU A 43 12.50 -1.06 -0.80
CA GLU A 43 13.62 -0.40 -0.13
C GLU A 43 14.97 -0.97 -0.60
N GLU A 44 15.05 -2.29 -0.84
CA GLU A 44 16.23 -2.94 -1.42
C GLU A 44 16.52 -2.49 -2.85
N GLN A 45 15.49 -2.41 -3.71
CA GLN A 45 15.64 -1.94 -5.10
C GLN A 45 16.08 -0.48 -5.18
N LEU A 46 15.53 0.38 -4.32
CA LEU A 46 15.86 1.81 -4.31
C LEU A 46 17.24 2.08 -3.71
N ARG A 47 17.65 1.33 -2.68
CA ARG A 47 19.01 1.36 -2.14
C ARG A 47 20.04 0.91 -3.18
N ALA A 48 19.72 -0.10 -4.00
CA ALA A 48 20.58 -0.55 -5.10
C ALA A 48 20.73 0.49 -6.23
N ALA A 49 19.79 1.44 -6.36
CA ALA A 49 19.79 2.47 -7.40
C ALA A 49 20.64 3.72 -7.08
N GLY A 50 21.18 3.87 -5.86
CA GLY A 50 22.23 4.87 -5.55
C GLY A 50 21.80 6.34 -5.43
N ASN A 51 20.52 6.64 -5.16
CA ASN A 51 20.00 8.02 -5.10
C ASN A 51 20.21 8.71 -3.74
N ASN A 52 20.21 10.05 -3.74
CA ASN A 52 20.43 10.92 -2.57
C ASN A 52 19.19 10.97 -1.65
N THR A 53 19.37 11.08 -0.33
CA THR A 53 18.40 10.70 0.73
C THR A 53 17.05 11.43 0.70
N LEU A 54 17.00 12.66 0.18
CA LEU A 54 15.77 13.44 0.10
C LEU A 54 14.96 13.12 -1.16
N GLU A 55 15.62 13.08 -2.32
CA GLU A 55 14.99 12.62 -3.58
C GLU A 55 14.57 11.16 -3.47
N MET A 56 15.32 10.36 -2.72
CA MET A 56 14.95 8.99 -2.37
C MET A 56 13.58 8.92 -1.71
N ARG A 57 13.20 9.83 -0.82
CA ARG A 57 11.94 9.68 -0.06
C ARG A 57 10.71 9.85 -0.94
N ASP A 58 10.70 10.88 -1.78
CA ASP A 58 9.59 11.09 -2.73
C ASP A 58 9.55 10.00 -3.81
N LEU A 59 10.72 9.54 -4.27
CA LEU A 59 10.83 8.41 -5.20
C LEU A 59 10.38 7.09 -4.57
N VAL A 60 10.67 6.87 -3.28
CA VAL A 60 10.21 5.71 -2.51
C VAL A 60 8.69 5.69 -2.45
N ASP A 61 8.04 6.82 -2.16
CA ASP A 61 6.58 6.88 -2.06
C ASP A 61 5.92 6.59 -3.42
N CYS A 62 6.44 7.17 -4.50
CA CYS A 62 5.95 6.87 -5.86
C CYS A 62 6.19 5.40 -6.24
N GLN A 63 7.35 4.85 -5.92
CA GLN A 63 7.68 3.46 -6.22
C GLN A 63 6.81 2.49 -5.42
N ALA A 64 6.56 2.77 -4.14
CA ALA A 64 5.68 1.97 -3.31
C ALA A 64 4.26 1.95 -3.89
N ALA A 65 3.73 3.10 -4.31
CA ALA A 65 2.43 3.17 -4.97
C ALA A 65 2.38 2.37 -6.29
N ALA A 66 3.45 2.44 -7.10
CA ALA A 66 3.55 1.68 -8.33
C ALA A 66 3.58 0.16 -8.09
N LEU A 67 4.31 -0.30 -7.06
CA LEU A 67 4.37 -1.70 -6.66
C LEU A 67 3.02 -2.21 -6.15
N ILE A 68 2.34 -1.45 -5.29
CA ILE A 68 1.00 -1.78 -4.82
C ILE A 68 0.03 -1.96 -6.00
N LEU A 69 0.09 -1.06 -7.00
CA LEU A 69 -0.76 -1.15 -8.19
C LEU A 69 -0.39 -2.36 -9.07
N MET A 70 0.89 -2.61 -9.29
CA MET A 70 1.37 -3.75 -10.05
C MET A 70 0.89 -5.06 -9.42
N ASP A 71 1.02 -5.20 -8.10
CA ASP A 71 0.56 -6.37 -7.34
C ASP A 71 -0.96 -6.54 -7.43
N TYR A 72 -1.70 -5.44 -7.31
CA TYR A 72 -3.16 -5.44 -7.46
C TYR A 72 -3.62 -5.98 -8.83
N ILE A 73 -2.86 -5.66 -9.90
CA ILE A 73 -3.12 -6.11 -11.27
C ILE A 73 -2.67 -7.56 -11.47
N ALA A 74 -1.51 -7.95 -10.92
CA ALA A 74 -0.90 -9.27 -11.10
C ALA A 74 -1.71 -10.43 -10.48
N ARG A 75 -2.81 -10.15 -9.75
CA ARG A 75 -3.74 -11.11 -9.12
C ARG A 75 -3.13 -11.99 -8.01
N GLY A 76 -1.87 -11.75 -7.62
CA GLY A 76 -1.11 -12.62 -6.72
C GLY A 76 -1.44 -12.47 -5.23
N GLN A 77 -2.14 -11.41 -4.83
CA GLN A 77 -2.39 -11.09 -3.42
C GLN A 77 -3.89 -10.91 -3.14
N GLN A 78 -4.28 -11.12 -1.87
CA GLN A 78 -5.67 -10.93 -1.43
C GLN A 78 -6.05 -9.46 -1.47
N LYS A 79 -7.18 -9.20 -2.12
CA LYS A 79 -7.84 -7.89 -2.18
C LYS A 79 -9.23 -7.98 -1.59
N PHE A 80 -9.58 -6.97 -0.81
CA PHE A 80 -10.84 -6.91 -0.09
C PHE A 80 -11.62 -5.71 -0.60
N LEU A 81 -12.83 -5.96 -1.11
CA LEU A 81 -13.75 -4.87 -1.44
C LEU A 81 -14.21 -4.23 -0.14
N VAL A 82 -14.06 -2.91 -0.03
CA VAL A 82 -14.52 -2.17 1.13
C VAL A 82 -16.05 -2.08 1.08
N PRO A 83 -16.76 -2.60 2.09
CA PRO A 83 -18.22 -2.51 2.11
C PRO A 83 -18.63 -1.05 2.29
N ILE A 84 -19.65 -0.64 1.52
CA ILE A 84 -20.35 0.62 1.77
C ILE A 84 -21.41 0.30 2.82
N PRO A 85 -21.35 0.91 4.02
CA PRO A 85 -22.39 0.73 5.04
C PRO A 85 -23.72 1.35 4.60
#